data_AF-A0A2V6MSZ2-F1
#
_entry.id   AF-A0A2V6MSZ2-F1
#
_cell.length_a   1.000
_cell.length_b   1.000
_cell.length_c   1.000
_cell.angle_alpha   90.00
_cell.angle_beta   90.00
_cell.angle_gamma   90.00
#
_symmetry.space_group_name_H-M   'P 1'
#
loop_
_entity.id
_entity.type
_entity.pdbx_description
1 polymer ?
#
loop_
_entity_poly.entity_id
_entity_poly.type
_entity_poly.pdbx_seq_one_letter_code
_entity_poly.pdbx_strand_id
1 'polypeptide(L)'
;MTETEAQRQKEIQQAEELLFTGPQALGFVKGLFQGHFVSDWVMPYPRIAAAEQPEIDQTLSALRKFLDEHLDAPEIDRQADIPRDVIDGLGRVGVLGATAPKEVGGRGFTQMANCKILEEIGRRCAST
;
A
#
# COMPACT_ATOMS: atom_id res chain seq x y z
N MET A 1 12.49 -16.86 -41.46
CA MET A 1 11.35 -16.77 -40.54
C MET A 1 10.14 -16.37 -41.34
N THR A 2 9.10 -17.18 -41.33
CA THR A 2 7.82 -16.85 -41.96
C THR A 2 7.06 -15.86 -41.08
N GLU A 3 6.23 -15.02 -41.69
CA GLU A 3 5.43 -13.98 -41.00
C GLU A 3 4.57 -14.57 -39.87
N THR A 4 4.10 -15.80 -40.06
CA THR A 4 3.37 -16.61 -39.08
C THR A 4 4.19 -16.96 -37.84
N GLU A 5 5.50 -17.21 -37.96
CA GLU A 5 6.38 -17.52 -36.82
C GLU A 5 6.63 -16.29 -35.96
N ALA A 6 6.76 -15.12 -36.60
CA ALA A 6 6.93 -13.84 -35.90
C ALA A 6 5.66 -13.46 -35.12
N GLN A 7 4.49 -13.68 -35.72
CA GLN A 7 3.20 -13.45 -35.07
C GLN A 7 3.00 -14.38 -33.86
N ARG A 8 3.30 -15.68 -34.01
CA ARG A 8 3.25 -16.66 -32.91
C ARG A 8 4.18 -16.28 -31.75
N GLN A 9 5.39 -15.80 -32.05
CA GLN A 9 6.35 -15.39 -31.02
C GLN A 9 5.85 -14.17 -30.23
N LYS A 10 5.21 -13.22 -30.92
CA LYS A 10 4.61 -12.03 -30.30
C LYS A 10 3.44 -12.39 -29.38
N GLU A 11 2.60 -13.32 -29.81
CA GLU A 11 1.48 -13.84 -29.00
C GLU A 11 1.97 -14.59 -27.76
N ILE A 12 3.02 -15.40 -27.89
CA ILE A 12 3.67 -16.06 -26.75
C ILE A 12 4.22 -15.00 -25.78
N GLN A 13 4.96 -14.01 -26.26
CA GLN A 13 5.54 -12.97 -25.41
C GLN A 13 4.47 -12.14 -24.69
N GLN A 14 3.37 -11.81 -25.37
CA GLN A 14 2.22 -11.13 -24.76
C GLN A 14 1.54 -12.02 -23.71
N ALA A 15 1.39 -13.31 -23.97
CA ALA A 15 0.85 -14.25 -23.00
C ALA A 15 1.78 -14.41 -21.79
N GLU A 16 3.11 -14.42 -21.98
CA GLU A 16 4.10 -14.48 -20.90
C GLU A 16 4.15 -13.19 -20.07
N GLU A 17 3.86 -12.03 -20.67
CA GLU A 17 3.72 -10.74 -19.97
C GLU A 17 2.41 -10.67 -19.19
N LEU A 18 1.30 -11.14 -19.78
CA LEU A 18 -0.02 -11.19 -19.14
C LEU A 18 -0.11 -12.23 -18.03
N LEU A 19 0.47 -13.41 -18.26
CA LEU A 19 0.50 -14.52 -17.34
C LEU A 19 1.88 -14.53 -16.71
N PHE A 20 2.01 -13.94 -15.52
CA PHE A 20 3.28 -13.93 -14.78
C PHE A 20 3.96 -15.33 -14.78
N THR A 21 5.03 -15.45 -15.57
CA THR A 21 5.79 -16.69 -15.83
C THR A 21 6.96 -16.89 -14.85
N GLY A 22 7.11 -16.01 -13.86
CA GLY A 22 8.12 -16.13 -12.83
C GLY A 22 7.94 -17.39 -11.97
N PRO A 23 8.97 -17.75 -11.16
CA PRO A 23 8.89 -18.89 -10.27
C PRO A 23 7.64 -18.81 -9.40
N GLN A 24 6.79 -19.82 -9.53
CA GLN A 24 5.54 -19.89 -8.78
C GLN A 24 5.86 -20.38 -7.37
N ALA A 25 6.26 -19.47 -6.48
CA ALA A 25 6.40 -19.78 -5.07
C ALA A 25 5.05 -20.28 -4.52
N LEU A 26 5.08 -21.36 -3.74
CA LEU A 26 3.89 -21.86 -3.08
C LEU A 26 3.53 -20.91 -1.92
N GLY A 27 2.65 -19.95 -2.18
CA GLY A 27 2.12 -19.06 -1.15
C GLY A 27 1.23 -19.78 -0.15
N PHE A 28 1.01 -19.19 1.03
CA PHE A 28 0.21 -19.79 2.11
C PHE A 28 -1.14 -20.34 1.63
N VAL A 29 -1.96 -19.50 1.01
CA VAL A 29 -3.31 -19.88 0.56
C VAL A 29 -3.24 -20.95 -0.53
N LYS A 30 -2.35 -20.80 -1.52
CA LYS A 30 -2.15 -21.79 -2.59
C LYS A 30 -1.74 -23.16 -2.04
N GLY A 31 -0.88 -23.16 -1.01
CA GLY A 31 -0.49 -24.37 -0.29
C GLY A 31 -1.68 -25.07 0.35
N LEU A 32 -2.55 -24.33 1.04
CA LEU A 32 -3.73 -24.89 1.70
C LEU A 32 -4.64 -25.65 0.71
N PHE A 33 -4.86 -25.10 -0.49
CA PHE A 33 -5.65 -25.79 -1.53
C PHE A 33 -5.03 -27.10 -2.01
N GLN A 34 -3.71 -27.26 -1.85
CA GLN A 34 -2.97 -28.47 -2.21
C GLN A 34 -2.74 -29.42 -1.02
N GLY A 35 -3.25 -29.09 0.18
CA GLY A 35 -2.99 -29.85 1.40
C GLY A 35 -1.62 -29.58 2.03
N HIS A 36 -0.92 -28.53 1.61
CA HIS A 36 0.36 -28.10 2.18
C HIS A 36 0.18 -26.91 3.14
N PHE A 37 0.59 -27.07 4.38
CA PHE A 37 0.62 -25.96 5.34
C PHE A 37 1.96 -25.22 5.29
N VAL A 38 2.02 -24.14 4.50
CA VAL A 38 3.26 -23.36 4.28
C VAL A 38 3.39 -22.23 5.31
N SER A 39 3.69 -22.59 6.57
CA SER A 39 3.67 -21.66 7.71
C SER A 39 4.62 -20.46 7.60
N ASP A 40 5.73 -20.59 6.89
CA ASP A 40 6.79 -19.57 6.81
C ASP A 40 6.31 -18.22 6.25
N TRP A 41 5.19 -18.23 5.50
CA TRP A 41 4.56 -17.02 4.97
C TRP A 41 3.75 -16.21 5.99
N VAL A 42 3.36 -16.80 7.13
CA VAL A 42 2.43 -16.18 8.08
C VAL A 42 2.85 -16.32 9.55
N MET A 43 3.77 -17.24 9.85
CA MET A 43 4.21 -17.55 11.21
C MET A 43 5.71 -17.30 11.41
N PRO A 44 6.11 -16.62 12.50
CA PRO A 44 5.25 -15.86 13.41
C PRO A 44 4.60 -14.68 12.68
N TYR A 45 3.50 -14.15 13.24
CA TYR A 45 2.79 -13.02 12.61
C TYR A 45 3.78 -11.86 12.36
N PRO A 46 3.85 -11.33 11.13
CA PRO A 46 4.80 -10.28 10.79
C PRO A 46 4.55 -9.04 11.64
N ARG A 47 5.63 -8.38 12.07
CA ARG A 47 5.58 -7.14 12.85
C ARG A 47 6.40 -6.07 12.16
N ILE A 48 6.00 -4.81 12.37
CA ILE A 48 6.81 -3.66 11.99
C ILE A 48 8.16 -3.76 12.72
N ALA A 49 9.25 -3.48 12.01
CA ALA A 49 10.59 -3.55 12.57
C ALA A 49 10.75 -2.52 13.70
N ALA A 50 11.40 -2.90 14.80
CA ALA A 50 11.60 -2.01 15.95
C ALA A 50 12.34 -0.70 15.59
N ALA A 51 13.19 -0.73 14.56
CA ALA A 51 13.89 0.45 14.06
C ALA A 51 12.97 1.46 13.35
N GLU A 52 11.87 1.00 12.74
CA GLU A 52 10.89 1.87 12.07
C GLU A 52 9.85 2.43 13.06
N GLN A 53 9.62 1.73 14.18
CA GLN A 53 8.57 2.03 15.16
C GLN A 53 8.57 3.49 15.66
N PRO A 54 9.70 4.13 16.02
CA PRO A 54 9.69 5.51 16.49
C PRO A 54 9.24 6.51 15.42
N GLU A 55 9.63 6.29 14.17
CA GLU A 55 9.32 7.19 13.06
C GLU A 55 7.82 7.11 12.71
N ILE A 56 7.25 5.90 12.71
CA ILE A 56 5.80 5.72 12.50
C ILE A 56 4.99 6.28 13.68
N ASP A 57 5.42 6.09 14.92
CA ASP A 57 4.71 6.63 16.09
C ASP A 57 4.67 8.16 16.07
N GLN A 58 5.78 8.82 15.71
CA GLN A 58 5.82 10.26 15.53
C GLN A 58 4.88 10.72 14.41
N THR A 59 4.85 10.00 13.28
CA THR A 59 3.99 10.31 12.14
C THR A 59 2.52 10.15 12.50
N LEU A 60 2.15 9.08 13.20
CA LEU A 60 0.79 8.85 13.68
C LEU A 60 0.36 9.91 14.69
N SER A 61 1.27 10.36 15.57
CA SER A 61 0.97 11.45 16.50
C SER A 61 0.68 12.76 15.77
N ALA A 62 1.48 13.12 14.76
CA ALA A 62 1.27 14.33 13.97
C ALA A 62 -0.01 14.24 13.13
N LEU A 63 -0.26 13.08 12.51
CA LEU A 63 -1.45 12.79 11.73
C LEU A 63 -2.71 12.90 12.58
N ARG A 64 -2.73 12.26 13.76
CA ARG A 64 -3.85 12.33 14.71
C ARG A 64 -4.20 13.77 15.04
N LYS A 65 -3.21 14.55 15.45
CA LYS A 65 -3.41 15.97 15.78
C LYS A 65 -4.00 16.73 14.60
N PHE A 66 -3.43 16.56 13.41
CA PHE A 66 -3.91 17.24 12.21
C PHE A 66 -5.36 16.86 11.86
N LEU A 67 -5.67 15.57 11.85
CA LEU A 67 -7.01 15.08 11.52
C LEU A 67 -8.04 15.56 12.57
N ASP A 68 -7.69 15.55 13.84
CA ASP A 68 -8.58 15.99 14.92
C ASP A 68 -8.85 17.51 14.86
N GLU A 69 -7.91 18.30 14.32
CA GLU A 69 -8.03 19.76 14.19
C GLU A 69 -8.69 20.20 12.86
N HIS A 70 -8.52 19.45 11.78
CA HIS A 70 -8.82 19.91 10.41
C HIS A 70 -9.76 19.03 9.59
N LEU A 71 -10.02 17.78 9.98
CA LEU A 71 -10.87 16.88 9.19
C LEU A 71 -12.33 16.94 9.66
N ASP A 72 -13.22 17.48 8.82
CA ASP A 72 -14.67 17.41 8.98
C ASP A 72 -15.28 16.36 8.03
N ALA A 73 -15.42 15.12 8.51
CA ALA A 73 -15.95 14.02 7.70
C ALA A 73 -17.41 14.25 7.23
N PRO A 74 -18.35 14.72 8.08
CA PRO A 74 -19.69 15.07 7.63
C PRO A 74 -19.73 16.11 6.51
N GLU A 75 -18.83 17.10 6.52
CA GLU A 75 -18.75 18.08 5.43
C GLU A 75 -18.25 17.44 4.13
N ILE A 76 -17.20 16.61 4.18
CA ILE A 76 -16.69 15.89 3.02
C ILE A 76 -17.79 15.05 2.36
N ASP A 77 -18.55 14.30 3.16
CA ASP A 77 -19.64 13.46 2.63
C ASP A 77 -20.77 14.30 2.01
N ARG A 78 -21.10 15.47 2.60
CA ARG A 78 -22.13 16.38 2.05
C ARG A 78 -21.70 17.03 0.74
N GLN A 79 -20.46 17.47 0.65
CA GLN A 79 -19.93 18.15 -0.54
C GLN A 79 -19.47 17.17 -1.62
N ALA A 80 -19.30 15.88 -1.25
CA ALA A 80 -18.68 14.86 -2.07
C ALA A 80 -17.29 15.28 -2.61
N ASP A 81 -16.57 16.09 -1.82
CA ASP A 81 -15.25 16.60 -2.15
C ASP A 81 -14.41 16.80 -0.89
N ILE A 82 -13.10 16.57 -0.99
CA ILE A 82 -12.17 16.75 0.12
C ILE A 82 -11.60 18.17 0.04
N PRO A 83 -11.78 19.02 1.08
CA PRO A 83 -11.25 20.37 1.07
C PRO A 83 -9.74 20.42 0.78
N ARG A 84 -9.33 21.38 -0.05
CA ARG A 84 -7.94 21.47 -0.53
C ARG A 84 -6.93 21.63 0.61
N ASP A 85 -7.30 22.36 1.65
CA ASP A 85 -6.49 22.58 2.84
C ASP A 85 -6.26 21.29 3.64
N VAL A 86 -7.23 20.37 3.64
CA VAL A 86 -7.09 19.02 4.20
C VAL A 86 -6.06 18.22 3.39
N ILE A 87 -6.19 18.18 2.06
CA ILE A 87 -5.24 17.49 1.18
C ILE A 87 -3.82 18.03 1.35
N ASP A 88 -3.66 19.36 1.30
CA ASP A 88 -2.35 20.00 1.47
C ASP A 88 -1.79 19.75 2.88
N GLY A 89 -2.65 19.66 3.90
CA GLY A 89 -2.26 19.31 5.26
C GLY A 89 -1.77 17.87 5.40
N LEU A 90 -2.46 16.91 4.80
CA LEU A 90 -1.98 15.52 4.71
C LEU A 90 -0.64 15.44 3.97
N GLY A 91 -0.47 16.24 2.92
CA GLY A 91 0.81 16.42 2.24
C GLY A 91 1.92 16.94 3.16
N ARG A 92 1.63 17.96 3.98
CA ARG A 92 2.58 18.51 4.98
C ARG A 92 2.93 17.51 6.08
N VAL A 93 1.99 16.68 6.52
CA VAL A 93 2.26 15.57 7.46
C VAL A 93 3.16 14.50 6.80
N GLY A 94 3.10 14.38 5.47
CA GLY A 94 3.93 13.49 4.67
C GLY A 94 3.31 12.13 4.39
N VAL A 95 1.99 11.99 4.57
CA VAL A 95 1.30 10.69 4.41
C VAL A 95 0.95 10.35 2.96
N LEU A 96 0.83 11.36 2.09
CA LEU A 96 0.50 11.17 0.66
C LEU A 96 1.64 10.55 -0.17
N GLY A 97 2.84 10.45 0.41
CA GLY A 97 4.01 9.80 -0.17
C GLY A 97 4.68 8.83 0.80
N ALA A 98 3.89 8.19 1.68
CA ALA A 98 4.39 7.41 2.81
C ALA A 98 5.38 6.31 2.40
N THR A 99 5.10 5.57 1.32
CA THR A 99 5.94 4.43 0.87
C THR A 99 6.93 4.81 -0.23
N ALA A 100 6.81 6.02 -0.79
CA ALA A 100 7.72 6.48 -1.83
C ALA A 100 9.15 6.59 -1.26
N PRO A 101 10.18 6.26 -2.06
CA PRO A 101 11.57 6.34 -1.60
C PRO A 101 11.97 7.75 -1.15
N LYS A 102 12.87 7.84 -0.18
CA LYS A 102 13.32 9.14 0.38
C LYS A 102 14.06 9.98 -0.67
N GLU A 103 14.70 9.34 -1.64
CA GLU A 103 15.46 9.96 -2.74
C GLU A 103 14.56 10.79 -3.67
N VAL A 104 13.27 10.47 -3.74
CA VAL A 104 12.27 11.21 -4.52
C VAL A 104 11.34 12.06 -3.64
N GLY A 105 11.71 12.28 -2.38
CA GLY A 105 10.96 13.12 -1.43
C GLY A 105 9.84 12.40 -0.67
N GLY A 106 9.76 11.06 -0.75
CA GLY A 106 8.85 10.26 0.05
C GLY A 106 9.33 10.00 1.48
N ARG A 107 8.56 9.23 2.24
CA ARG A 107 8.92 8.84 3.62
C ARG A 107 9.64 7.50 3.71
N GLY A 108 9.57 6.67 2.67
CA GLY A 108 10.24 5.36 2.62
C GLY A 108 9.72 4.34 3.64
N PHE A 109 8.49 4.49 4.11
CA PHE A 109 7.88 3.54 5.04
C PHE A 109 7.60 2.19 4.37
N THR A 110 7.66 1.14 5.16
CA THR A 110 7.18 -0.19 4.75
C THR A 110 5.67 -0.19 4.49
N GLN A 111 5.18 -1.16 3.72
CA GLN A 111 3.74 -1.33 3.50
C GLN A 111 2.97 -1.53 4.82
N MET A 112 3.57 -2.21 5.81
CA MET A 112 2.94 -2.41 7.12
C MET A 112 2.78 -1.11 7.89
N ALA A 113 3.81 -0.25 7.89
CA ALA A 113 3.73 1.08 8.48
C ALA A 113 2.71 1.97 7.75
N ASN A 114 2.65 1.90 6.41
CA ASN A 114 1.63 2.59 5.63
C ASN A 114 0.20 2.11 5.97
N CYS A 115 -0.01 0.81 6.19
CA CYS A 115 -1.30 0.32 6.66
C CYS A 115 -1.72 0.98 7.98
N LYS A 116 -0.78 1.27 8.90
CA LYS A 116 -1.11 2.00 10.14
C LYS A 116 -1.54 3.45 9.91
N ILE A 117 -0.93 4.11 8.92
CA ILE A 117 -1.35 5.46 8.50
C ILE A 117 -2.78 5.40 7.92
N LEU A 118 -3.04 4.46 7.00
CA LEU A 118 -4.35 4.29 6.38
C LEU A 118 -5.44 3.90 7.39
N GLU A 119 -5.12 3.01 8.34
CA GLU A 119 -6.01 2.67 9.46
C GLU A 119 -6.41 3.92 10.24
N GLU A 120 -5.47 4.83 10.50
CA GLU A 120 -5.73 6.06 11.26
C GLU A 120 -6.63 7.04 10.51
N ILE A 121 -6.42 7.21 9.19
CA ILE A 121 -7.27 8.06 8.33
C ILE A 121 -8.68 7.45 8.22
N GLY A 122 -8.75 6.18 7.81
CA GLY A 122 -9.99 5.46 7.56
C GLY A 122 -10.88 5.31 8.80
N ARG A 123 -10.30 5.30 10.02
CA ARG A 123 -11.07 5.33 11.28
C ARG A 123 -11.91 6.60 11.44
N ARG A 124 -11.51 7.71 10.80
CA ARG A 124 -12.20 9.02 10.90
C ARG A 124 -13.06 9.29 9.68
N CYS A 125 -12.52 9.05 8.48
CA CYS A 125 -13.26 9.17 7.22
C CYS A 125 -12.67 8.19 6.21
N ALA A 126 -13.49 7.28 5.69
CA ALA A 126 -13.08 6.34 4.64
C ALA A 126 -13.06 6.97 3.24
N SER A 127 -13.70 8.14 3.07
CA SER A 127 -13.72 8.90 1.83
C SER A 127 -12.45 9.73 1.62
N THR A 128 -11.64 9.93 2.67
CA THR A 128 -10.39 10.70 2.67
C THR A 128 -9.19 9.82 2.34
#